data_AF-A0AA89AUI7-F1
#
_entry.id   AF-A0AA89AUI7-F1
#
_cell.length_a   1.000
_cell.length_b   1.000
_cell.length_c   1.000
_cell.angle_alpha   90.00
_cell.angle_beta   90.00
_cell.angle_gamma   90.00
#
_symmetry.space_group_name_H-M   'P 1'
#
loop_
_entity.id
_entity.type
_entity.pdbx_description
1 polymer ?
#
loop_
_entity_poly.entity_id
_entity_poly.type
_entity_poly.pdbx_seq_one_letter_code
_entity_poly.pdbx_strand_id
1 'polypeptide(L)'
;MVRQAVLEKQSYMLIGRHDVENLMRLDPASACLPSSFGQPNINTNASDAESVEIEMEISDLLLNLLPIKQENLIRDDNKLVLLASLSDSMEYVADSIERLGKASPRTSNQVEESSRQQRPHHIRASSVPPKDLASFAEEYRKLAIDCLKEMASREYLEDQGAEEPDDFIISLTAQITRRDEEMAPFVAGLKRNYIFGGICNIAANASIKALADMKSINLFGVQQICRNSIALEQALAAIPSIDSEAVQLRLDRVRTYYELLNMPYEALLAFVREHEHLFTAAEYTNLLKVQVPGREIPADAQDCVAQILSS
;
A
#
# COMPACT_ATOMS: atom_id res chain seq x y z
N MET A 1 -16.84 -30.28 11.41
CA MET A 1 -17.39 -29.99 10.06
C MET A 1 -17.75 -28.51 9.83
N VAL A 2 -18.01 -27.70 10.86
CA VAL A 2 -18.42 -26.28 10.67
C VAL A 2 -17.25 -25.29 10.47
N ARG A 3 -16.01 -25.65 10.82
CA ARG A 3 -14.83 -24.77 10.66
C ARG A 3 -14.29 -24.65 9.23
N GLN A 4 -14.57 -25.62 8.37
CA GLN A 4 -14.04 -25.64 6.99
C GLN A 4 -14.86 -24.77 6.03
N ALA A 5 -16.17 -24.65 6.29
CA ALA A 5 -17.10 -23.85 5.48
C ALA A 5 -16.97 -22.31 5.69
N VAL A 6 -16.30 -21.86 6.76
CA VAL A 6 -16.09 -20.41 7.01
C VAL A 6 -14.84 -19.90 6.29
N LEU A 7 -13.80 -20.72 6.20
CA LEU A 7 -12.59 -20.43 5.41
C LEU A 7 -12.89 -20.41 3.90
N GLU A 8 -13.79 -21.28 3.44
CA GLU A 8 -14.28 -21.26 2.06
C GLU A 8 -15.13 -20.02 1.74
N LYS A 9 -15.64 -19.24 2.70
CA LYS A 9 -16.56 -18.12 2.40
C LYS A 9 -15.90 -16.74 2.40
N GLN A 10 -14.69 -16.60 2.96
CA GLN A 10 -14.00 -15.31 3.07
C GLN A 10 -12.90 -15.11 2.03
N SER A 11 -12.32 -16.20 1.51
CA SER A 11 -11.33 -16.15 0.43
C SER A 11 -11.91 -15.67 -0.91
N TYR A 12 -13.22 -15.86 -1.16
CA TYR A 12 -13.92 -15.36 -2.36
C TYR A 12 -14.21 -13.86 -2.35
N MET A 13 -13.91 -13.11 -1.27
CA MET A 13 -14.16 -11.67 -1.24
C MET A 13 -13.10 -10.84 -1.96
N LEU A 14 -11.94 -11.41 -2.26
CA LEU A 14 -10.91 -10.80 -3.13
C LEU A 14 -10.68 -11.65 -4.38
N ILE A 15 -10.73 -12.99 -4.24
CA ILE A 15 -10.61 -13.92 -5.37
C ILE A 15 -11.98 -14.03 -6.07
N GLY A 16 -12.13 -13.34 -7.20
CA GLY A 16 -13.36 -13.34 -8.04
C GLY A 16 -14.14 -12.02 -8.05
N ARG A 17 -13.65 -10.97 -7.39
CA ARG A 17 -14.18 -9.61 -7.55
C ARG A 17 -13.72 -9.04 -8.89
N HIS A 18 -14.61 -9.05 -9.87
CA HIS A 18 -14.31 -8.65 -11.24
C HIS A 18 -13.95 -7.16 -11.32
N ASP A 19 -14.48 -6.32 -10.43
CA ASP A 19 -14.15 -4.90 -10.33
C ASP A 19 -12.72 -4.68 -9.85
N VAL A 20 -12.29 -5.36 -8.78
CA VAL A 20 -10.89 -5.32 -8.31
C VAL A 20 -9.96 -5.93 -9.36
N GLU A 21 -10.34 -7.06 -9.96
CA GLU A 21 -9.54 -7.72 -10.99
C GLU A 21 -9.39 -6.84 -12.25
N ASN A 22 -10.45 -6.15 -12.68
CA ASN A 22 -10.40 -5.25 -13.82
C ASN A 22 -9.50 -4.03 -13.52
N LEU A 23 -9.63 -3.44 -12.33
CA LEU A 23 -8.77 -2.33 -11.92
C LEU A 23 -7.31 -2.76 -11.77
N MET A 24 -7.05 -3.93 -11.16
CA MET A 24 -5.70 -4.49 -11.09
C MET A 24 -5.10 -4.73 -12.47
N ARG A 25 -5.88 -5.14 -13.48
CA ARG A 25 -5.35 -5.26 -14.86
C ARG A 25 -4.94 -3.92 -15.47
N LEU A 26 -5.53 -2.82 -15.02
CA LEU A 26 -5.22 -1.46 -15.48
C LEU A 26 -4.12 -0.79 -14.65
N ASP A 27 -3.87 -1.31 -13.44
CA ASP A 27 -2.87 -0.79 -12.52
C ASP A 27 -1.44 -0.85 -13.11
N PRO A 28 -0.67 0.25 -13.08
CA PRO A 28 0.70 0.28 -13.60
C PRO A 28 1.62 -0.76 -12.96
N ALA A 29 1.44 -1.07 -11.67
CA ALA A 29 2.27 -2.07 -11.00
C ALA A 29 1.99 -3.48 -11.56
N SER A 30 0.76 -3.75 -12.00
CA SER A 30 0.40 -5.03 -12.62
C SER A 30 0.96 -5.22 -14.03
N ALA A 31 1.31 -4.14 -14.74
CA ALA A 31 2.06 -4.24 -16.00
C ALA A 31 3.47 -4.85 -15.81
N CYS A 32 3.98 -4.89 -14.57
CA CYS A 32 5.24 -5.54 -14.22
C CYS A 32 5.14 -7.08 -14.19
N LEU A 33 3.93 -7.65 -14.23
CA LEU A 33 3.70 -9.10 -14.27
C LEU A 33 3.56 -9.56 -15.73
N PRO A 34 4.27 -10.62 -16.17
CA PRO A 34 4.09 -11.16 -17.50
C PRO A 34 2.65 -11.64 -17.65
N SER A 35 1.92 -11.10 -18.63
CA SER A 35 0.57 -11.54 -18.97
C SER A 35 0.64 -12.99 -19.46
N SER A 36 0.44 -13.94 -18.55
CA SER A 36 0.20 -15.32 -18.94
C SER A 36 -1.13 -15.34 -19.69
N PHE A 37 -1.13 -15.89 -20.92
CA PHE A 37 -2.24 -15.98 -21.88
C PHE A 37 -2.45 -14.79 -22.83
N GLY A 38 -1.53 -14.63 -23.79
CA GLY A 38 -1.88 -14.48 -25.21
C GLY A 38 -2.79 -13.31 -25.63
N GLN A 39 -2.86 -12.20 -24.88
CA GLN A 39 -3.41 -10.95 -25.39
C GLN A 39 -2.28 -10.07 -25.90
N PRO A 40 -2.49 -9.36 -27.03
CA PRO A 40 -1.52 -8.40 -27.50
C PRO A 40 -1.36 -7.34 -26.42
N ASN A 41 -0.12 -6.98 -26.09
CA ASN A 41 0.22 -5.76 -25.36
C ASN A 41 -0.63 -4.63 -25.95
N ILE A 42 -1.72 -4.27 -25.27
CA ILE A 42 -2.28 -2.94 -25.44
C ILE A 42 -1.15 -2.08 -24.92
N ASN A 43 -0.45 -1.42 -25.85
CA ASN A 43 0.61 -0.49 -25.53
C ASN A 43 0.06 0.46 -24.46
N THR A 44 0.46 0.25 -23.21
CA THR A 44 0.17 1.14 -22.08
C THR A 44 1.05 2.37 -22.25
N ASN A 45 0.78 3.14 -23.30
CA ASN A 45 1.06 4.56 -23.32
C ASN A 45 -0.11 5.27 -22.61
N ALA A 46 -0.49 4.77 -21.44
CA ALA A 46 -1.39 5.52 -20.57
C ALA A 46 -0.63 6.78 -20.19
N SER A 47 -1.27 7.95 -20.34
CA SER A 47 -0.63 9.16 -19.86
C SER A 47 -0.43 9.07 -18.35
N ASP A 48 0.57 9.76 -17.81
CA ASP A 48 0.82 9.77 -16.36
C ASP A 48 -0.43 10.24 -15.56
N ALA A 49 -1.34 10.99 -16.20
CA ALA A 49 -2.61 11.38 -15.60
C ALA A 49 -3.62 10.21 -15.50
N GLU A 50 -3.66 9.32 -16.50
CA GLU A 50 -4.57 8.16 -16.50
C GLU A 50 -4.12 7.09 -15.50
N SER A 51 -2.80 6.90 -15.32
CA SER A 51 -2.25 6.00 -14.29
C SER A 51 -2.57 6.49 -12.88
N VAL A 52 -2.44 7.79 -12.62
CA VAL A 52 -2.81 8.42 -11.33
C VAL A 52 -4.29 8.20 -11.01
N GLU A 53 -5.18 8.34 -12.00
CA GLU A 53 -6.62 8.19 -11.82
C GLU A 53 -6.99 6.74 -11.44
N ILE A 54 -6.40 5.75 -12.13
CA ILE A 54 -6.60 4.32 -11.83
C ILE A 54 -6.09 3.98 -10.42
N GLU A 55 -4.91 4.48 -10.07
CA GLU A 55 -4.30 4.32 -8.75
C GLU A 55 -5.16 4.89 -7.62
N MET A 56 -5.82 6.02 -7.86
CA MET A 56 -6.74 6.65 -6.93
C MET A 56 -8.03 5.83 -6.79
N GLU A 57 -8.59 5.35 -7.90
CA GLU A 57 -9.79 4.51 -7.88
C GLU A 57 -9.56 3.17 -7.14
N ILE A 58 -8.40 2.55 -7.34
CA ILE A 58 -7.99 1.34 -6.60
C ILE A 58 -7.87 1.64 -5.10
N SER A 59 -7.20 2.73 -4.75
CA SER A 59 -7.04 3.13 -3.34
C SER A 59 -8.41 3.34 -2.69
N ASP A 60 -9.32 4.01 -3.38
CA ASP A 60 -10.67 4.29 -2.91
C ASP A 60 -11.47 3.02 -2.73
N LEU A 61 -11.39 2.09 -3.69
CA LEU A 61 -12.05 0.80 -3.57
C LEU A 61 -11.50 0.03 -2.37
N LEU A 62 -10.18 -0.08 -2.24
CA LEU A 62 -9.52 -0.84 -1.17
C LEU A 62 -9.80 -0.28 0.23
N LEU A 63 -9.78 1.05 0.39
CA LEU A 63 -10.09 1.71 1.66
C LEU A 63 -11.56 1.52 2.08
N ASN A 64 -12.46 1.34 1.11
CA ASN A 64 -13.87 1.06 1.36
C ASN A 64 -14.17 -0.44 1.61
N LEU A 65 -13.20 -1.34 1.40
CA LEU A 65 -13.37 -2.76 1.70
C LEU A 65 -13.32 -3.02 3.21
N LEU A 66 -14.01 -4.08 3.64
CA LEU A 66 -13.86 -4.59 4.99
C LEU A 66 -12.39 -4.99 5.22
N PRO A 67 -11.80 -4.60 6.37
CA PRO A 67 -10.43 -4.99 6.70
C PRO A 67 -10.28 -6.51 6.59
N ILE A 68 -9.23 -6.95 5.88
CA ILE A 68 -8.88 -8.37 5.84
C ILE A 68 -8.59 -8.80 7.27
N LYS A 69 -9.31 -9.82 7.74
CA LYS A 69 -9.14 -10.31 9.10
C LYS A 69 -7.71 -10.74 9.33
N GLN A 70 -7.17 -10.42 10.51
CA GLN A 70 -5.76 -10.62 10.79
C GLN A 70 -5.32 -12.08 10.70
N GLU A 71 -6.21 -13.02 11.03
CA GLU A 71 -5.96 -14.46 10.92
C GLU A 71 -5.75 -14.93 9.46
N ASN A 72 -6.18 -14.13 8.47
CA ASN A 72 -6.05 -14.44 7.06
C ASN A 72 -4.78 -13.81 6.43
N LEU A 73 -4.03 -13.00 7.18
CA LEU A 73 -2.81 -12.35 6.69
C LEU A 73 -1.58 -13.21 6.97
N ILE A 74 -0.68 -13.29 5.99
CA ILE A 74 0.62 -13.94 6.15
C ILE A 74 1.58 -12.92 6.76
N ARG A 75 1.89 -13.10 8.05
CA ARG A 75 2.72 -12.16 8.84
C ARG A 75 4.12 -12.67 9.16
N ASP A 76 4.35 -13.96 8.96
CA ASP A 76 5.62 -14.60 9.26
C ASP A 76 6.55 -14.40 8.07
N ASP A 77 7.63 -13.68 8.30
CA ASP A 77 8.66 -13.40 7.31
C ASP A 77 9.19 -14.68 6.65
N ASN A 78 9.33 -15.78 7.42
CA ASN A 78 9.74 -17.07 6.86
C ASN A 78 8.70 -17.63 5.89
N LYS A 79 7.41 -17.42 6.15
CA LYS A 79 6.35 -17.85 5.22
C LYS A 79 6.36 -17.01 3.95
N LEU A 80 6.65 -15.71 4.04
CA LEU A 80 6.82 -14.84 2.89
C LEU A 80 8.02 -15.28 2.04
N VAL A 81 9.16 -15.55 2.67
CA VAL A 81 10.35 -16.10 2.00
C VAL A 81 10.03 -17.44 1.34
N LEU A 82 9.35 -18.36 2.03
CA LEU A 82 8.95 -19.65 1.44
C LEU A 82 8.03 -19.49 0.23
N LEU A 83 7.08 -18.55 0.28
CA LEU A 83 6.21 -18.24 -0.86
C LEU A 83 6.99 -17.62 -2.01
N ALA A 84 7.93 -16.72 -1.72
CA ALA A 84 8.82 -16.15 -2.72
C ALA A 84 9.66 -17.24 -3.39
N SER A 85 10.31 -18.11 -2.62
CA SER A 85 11.08 -19.25 -3.15
C SER A 85 10.22 -20.23 -3.95
N LEU A 86 8.98 -20.46 -3.53
CA LEU A 86 8.04 -21.30 -4.27
C LEU A 86 7.66 -20.65 -5.60
N SER A 87 7.37 -19.36 -5.61
CA SER A 87 7.08 -18.60 -6.83
C SER A 87 8.24 -18.66 -7.81
N ASP A 88 9.48 -18.45 -7.35
CA ASP A 88 10.69 -18.55 -8.15
C ASP A 88 10.89 -19.97 -8.72
N SER A 89 10.70 -20.99 -7.89
CA SER A 89 10.79 -22.40 -8.32
C SER A 89 9.75 -22.73 -9.38
N MET A 90 8.52 -22.21 -9.26
CA MET A 90 7.46 -22.42 -10.25
C MET A 90 7.76 -21.71 -11.57
N GLU A 91 8.33 -20.50 -11.52
CA GLU A 91 8.78 -19.77 -12.71
C GLU A 91 9.90 -20.52 -13.43
N TYR A 92 10.90 -21.00 -12.69
CA TYR A 92 11.97 -21.84 -13.25
C TYR A 92 11.42 -23.10 -13.94
N VAL A 93 10.43 -23.77 -13.33
CA VAL A 93 9.77 -24.94 -13.93
C VAL A 93 9.01 -24.55 -15.20
N ALA A 94 8.29 -23.43 -15.19
CA ALA A 94 7.59 -22.92 -16.37
C ALA A 94 8.55 -22.64 -17.53
N ASP A 95 9.66 -21.93 -17.26
CA ASP A 95 10.71 -21.63 -18.24
C ASP A 95 11.35 -22.93 -18.77
N SER A 96 11.57 -23.90 -17.89
CA SER A 96 12.11 -25.21 -18.26
C SER A 96 11.17 -25.97 -19.21
N ILE A 97 9.85 -25.93 -18.95
CA ILE A 97 8.83 -26.52 -19.82
C ILE A 97 8.78 -25.79 -21.17
N GLU A 98 8.83 -24.45 -21.18
CA GLU A 98 8.81 -23.67 -22.41
C GLU A 98 10.05 -23.95 -23.27
N ARG A 99 11.23 -24.00 -22.66
CA ARG A 99 12.49 -24.39 -23.32
C ARG A 99 12.42 -25.81 -23.87
N LEU A 100 11.85 -26.75 -23.13
CA LEU A 100 11.64 -28.12 -23.60
C LEU A 100 10.67 -28.16 -24.79
N GLY A 101 9.58 -27.39 -24.75
CA GLY A 101 8.63 -27.28 -25.86
C GLY A 101 9.24 -26.69 -27.13
N LYS A 102 10.13 -25.70 -26.98
CA LYS A 102 10.92 -25.13 -28.10
C LYS A 102 12.01 -26.07 -28.61
N ALA A 103 12.58 -26.88 -27.71
CA ALA A 103 13.63 -27.84 -28.03
C ALA A 103 13.12 -29.20 -28.52
N SER A 104 11.80 -29.46 -28.47
CA SER A 104 11.19 -30.69 -28.98
C SER A 104 10.80 -30.53 -30.46
N PRO A 105 11.63 -31.02 -31.42
CA PRO A 105 11.14 -31.20 -32.77
C PRO A 105 10.03 -32.24 -32.74
N ARG A 106 8.94 -31.99 -33.47
CA ARG A 106 7.91 -32.99 -33.78
C ARG A 106 8.57 -34.27 -34.33
N THR A 107 8.75 -35.28 -33.49
CA THR A 107 9.06 -36.63 -33.94
C THR A 107 8.30 -37.64 -33.10
N SER A 108 7.36 -38.27 -33.78
CA SER A 108 6.56 -39.43 -33.37
C SER A 108 7.45 -40.61 -32.97
N ASN A 109 6.95 -41.35 -31.98
CA ASN A 109 7.00 -42.81 -31.81
C ASN A 109 8.06 -43.44 -30.90
N GLN A 110 7.50 -44.32 -30.06
CA GLN A 110 8.03 -45.50 -29.36
C GLN A 110 8.75 -45.27 -28.02
N VAL A 111 8.60 -46.09 -26.96
CA VAL A 111 7.66 -47.13 -26.46
C VAL A 111 8.35 -47.66 -25.18
N GLU A 112 7.60 -47.88 -24.09
CA GLU A 112 7.90 -48.82 -22.95
C GLU A 112 9.21 -48.63 -22.12
N GLU A 113 9.34 -48.95 -20.83
CA GLU A 113 8.47 -49.39 -19.72
C GLU A 113 9.30 -49.29 -18.41
N SER A 114 8.60 -49.09 -17.29
CA SER A 114 8.85 -49.70 -15.96
C SER A 114 10.16 -49.46 -15.17
N SER A 115 10.06 -48.82 -14.00
CA SER A 115 10.37 -49.43 -12.67
C SER A 115 10.24 -48.44 -11.48
N ARG A 116 10.14 -49.01 -10.26
CA ARG A 116 9.37 -48.57 -9.09
C ARG A 116 10.24 -47.97 -7.94
N GLN A 117 9.54 -47.41 -6.93
CA GLN A 117 9.91 -47.26 -5.49
C GLN A 117 10.86 -46.08 -5.14
N GLN A 118 10.82 -45.34 -4.02
CA GLN A 118 10.16 -45.42 -2.70
C GLN A 118 10.34 -44.06 -1.96
N ARG A 119 9.33 -43.58 -1.21
CA ARG A 119 9.47 -42.65 -0.04
C ARG A 119 9.86 -43.51 1.20
N PRO A 120 10.45 -43.03 2.33
CA PRO A 120 9.84 -42.01 3.22
C PRO A 120 10.70 -41.26 4.30
N HIS A 121 10.01 -40.32 4.99
CA HIS A 121 10.08 -39.95 6.42
C HIS A 121 10.72 -38.64 6.92
N HIS A 122 9.86 -37.92 7.66
CA HIS A 122 10.08 -36.75 8.50
C HIS A 122 10.82 -37.10 9.80
N ILE A 123 11.64 -36.18 10.30
CA ILE A 123 12.07 -36.13 11.70
C ILE A 123 11.71 -34.75 12.26
N ARG A 124 10.90 -34.79 13.32
CA ARG A 124 10.46 -33.66 14.14
C ARG A 124 11.43 -33.56 15.31
N ALA A 125 12.04 -32.39 15.54
CA ALA A 125 12.77 -32.11 16.78
C ALA A 125 12.06 -30.97 17.53
N SER A 126 11.63 -31.28 18.75
CA SER A 126 11.06 -30.32 19.70
C SER A 126 12.14 -29.72 20.59
N SER A 127 12.04 -28.43 20.90
CA SER A 127 12.56 -27.90 22.16
C SER A 127 11.75 -26.66 22.60
N VAL A 128 11.02 -26.85 23.71
CA VAL A 128 10.62 -25.98 24.85
C VAL A 128 10.83 -24.45 24.73
N PRO A 129 9.88 -23.62 25.23
CA PRO A 129 9.58 -22.30 24.68
C PRO A 129 10.39 -21.17 25.32
N PRO A 130 10.77 -20.12 24.57
CA PRO A 130 11.04 -18.82 25.16
C PRO A 130 9.71 -18.08 25.41
N LYS A 131 9.76 -17.10 26.30
CA LYS A 131 8.66 -16.31 26.90
C LYS A 131 7.46 -16.02 25.98
N ASP A 132 6.30 -16.04 26.62
CA ASP A 132 4.94 -16.20 26.09
C ASP A 132 4.65 -15.45 24.77
N LEU A 133 4.54 -16.22 23.68
CA LEU A 133 4.12 -15.77 22.34
C LEU A 133 2.81 -14.96 22.36
N ALA A 134 1.98 -15.16 23.39
CA ALA A 134 0.75 -14.44 23.60
C ALA A 134 0.97 -12.95 23.93
N SER A 135 2.01 -12.59 24.69
CA SER A 135 2.28 -11.19 25.04
C SER A 135 2.85 -10.41 23.86
N PHE A 136 3.75 -11.02 23.08
CA PHE A 136 4.30 -10.41 21.86
C PHE A 136 3.24 -10.25 20.77
N ALA A 137 2.38 -11.25 20.57
CA ALA A 137 1.30 -11.16 19.59
C ALA A 137 0.25 -10.10 19.95
N GLU A 138 0.04 -9.83 21.24
CA GLU A 138 -0.83 -8.77 21.72
C GLU A 138 -0.21 -7.37 21.50
N GLU A 139 1.08 -7.20 21.74
CA GLU A 139 1.81 -5.95 21.48
C GLU A 139 1.79 -5.55 19.99
N TYR A 140 1.98 -6.50 19.08
CA TYR A 140 1.93 -6.22 17.63
C TYR A 140 0.51 -6.09 17.07
N ARG A 141 -0.47 -6.78 17.67
CA ARG A 141 -1.90 -6.62 17.34
C ARG A 141 -2.39 -5.24 17.76
N LYS A 142 -1.96 -4.79 18.93
CA LYS A 142 -2.14 -3.44 19.43
C LYS A 142 -1.48 -2.44 18.48
N LEU A 143 -0.20 -2.62 18.12
CA LEU A 143 0.53 -1.71 17.22
C LEU A 143 -0.10 -1.55 15.83
N ALA A 144 -0.58 -2.62 15.20
CA ALA A 144 -1.20 -2.55 13.87
C ALA A 144 -2.61 -1.91 13.89
N ILE A 145 -3.35 -2.10 14.98
CA ILE A 145 -4.66 -1.46 15.19
C ILE A 145 -4.45 0.00 15.59
N ASP A 146 -3.45 0.29 16.41
CA ASP A 146 -3.07 1.63 16.84
C ASP A 146 -2.52 2.44 15.65
N CYS A 147 -1.73 1.87 14.74
CA CYS A 147 -1.28 2.58 13.53
C CYS A 147 -2.47 3.04 12.66
N LEU A 148 -3.48 2.18 12.49
CA LEU A 148 -4.66 2.49 11.68
C LEU A 148 -5.65 3.41 12.42
N LYS A 149 -5.76 3.27 13.75
CA LYS A 149 -6.60 4.11 14.60
C LYS A 149 -6.00 5.47 14.85
N GLU A 150 -4.72 5.58 15.21
CA GLU A 150 -4.02 6.83 15.50
C GLU A 150 -3.98 7.75 14.28
N MET A 151 -3.81 7.22 13.06
CA MET A 151 -3.94 8.01 11.83
C MET A 151 -5.35 8.61 11.64
N ALA A 152 -6.39 7.93 12.15
CA ALA A 152 -7.80 8.36 12.04
C ALA A 152 -8.34 9.06 13.30
N SER A 153 -7.62 9.02 14.43
CA SER A 153 -8.11 9.47 15.74
C SER A 153 -7.20 10.44 16.48
N ARG A 154 -6.03 10.80 15.95
CA ARG A 154 -5.14 11.77 16.62
C ARG A 154 -5.55 13.22 16.39
N GLU A 155 -5.68 13.94 17.49
CA GLU A 155 -5.65 15.40 17.49
C GLU A 155 -4.18 15.83 17.65
N TYR A 156 -3.60 16.41 16.60
CA TYR A 156 -2.23 16.91 16.65
C TYR A 156 -2.22 18.28 17.35
N LEU A 157 -2.21 18.25 18.68
CA LEU A 157 -2.22 19.43 19.55
C LEU A 157 -0.99 19.53 20.46
N GLU A 158 0.11 18.84 20.14
CA GLU A 158 1.32 18.90 20.96
C GLU A 158 1.94 20.30 20.97
N ASP A 159 2.43 20.74 22.14
CA ASP A 159 3.01 22.07 22.35
C ASP A 159 4.50 22.16 21.96
N GLN A 160 5.10 21.05 21.53
CA GLN A 160 6.50 20.99 21.12
C GLN A 160 6.62 20.34 19.74
N GLY A 161 7.60 20.80 18.97
CA GLY A 161 7.92 20.18 17.69
C GLY A 161 8.59 18.83 17.93
N ALA A 162 8.09 17.80 17.25
CA ALA A 162 8.73 16.50 17.27
C ALA A 162 10.06 16.53 16.51
N GLU A 163 11.03 15.75 16.98
CA GLU A 163 12.34 15.62 16.34
C GLU A 163 12.41 14.38 15.43
N GLU A 164 11.57 13.38 15.72
CA GLU A 164 11.54 12.07 15.05
C GLU A 164 10.16 11.80 14.40
N PRO A 165 10.10 10.94 13.37
CA PRO A 165 8.83 10.41 12.89
C PRO A 165 8.14 9.59 14.00
N ASP A 166 6.82 9.42 13.90
CA ASP A 166 6.07 8.66 14.89
C ASP A 166 6.56 7.21 14.97
N ASP A 167 6.55 6.61 16.17
CA ASP A 167 7.01 5.23 16.41
C ASP A 167 6.38 4.20 15.47
N PHE A 168 5.10 4.40 15.11
CA PHE A 168 4.41 3.51 14.18
C PHE A 168 4.96 3.64 12.76
N ILE A 169 5.35 4.84 12.32
CA ILE A 169 6.03 5.06 11.04
C ILE A 169 7.40 4.43 11.07
N ILE A 170 8.16 4.61 12.16
CA ILE A 170 9.47 3.95 12.34
C ILE A 170 9.33 2.43 12.22
N SER A 171 8.32 1.85 12.88
CA SER A 171 8.06 0.41 12.79
C SER A 171 7.65 -0.04 11.39
N LEU A 172 6.83 0.75 10.70
CA LEU A 172 6.37 0.47 9.35
C LEU A 172 7.53 0.50 8.35
N THR A 173 8.35 1.55 8.37
CA THR A 173 9.49 1.71 7.47
C THR A 173 10.52 0.61 7.70
N ALA A 174 10.83 0.28 8.96
CA ALA A 174 11.72 -0.83 9.30
C ALA A 174 11.20 -2.18 8.75
N GLN A 175 9.89 -2.40 8.81
CA GLN A 175 9.28 -3.62 8.26
C GLN A 175 9.31 -3.66 6.73
N ILE A 176 9.11 -2.53 6.05
CA ILE A 176 9.19 -2.43 4.59
C ILE A 176 10.61 -2.78 4.14
N THR A 177 11.62 -2.10 4.70
CA THR A 177 13.03 -2.32 4.35
C THR A 177 13.45 -3.77 4.60
N ARG A 178 13.17 -4.30 5.80
CA ARG A 178 13.52 -5.68 6.14
C ARG A 178 12.89 -6.70 5.21
N ARG A 179 11.63 -6.52 4.83
CA ARG A 179 10.94 -7.45 3.92
C ARG A 179 11.46 -7.38 2.49
N ASP A 180 11.81 -6.20 1.97
CA ASP A 180 12.48 -6.11 0.68
C ASP A 180 13.82 -6.86 0.70
N GLU A 181 14.65 -6.65 1.73
CA GLU A 181 15.94 -7.32 1.89
C GLU A 181 15.82 -8.85 1.92
N GLU A 182 14.88 -9.38 2.71
CA GLU A 182 14.65 -10.82 2.84
C GLU A 182 14.06 -11.44 1.56
N MET A 183 13.27 -10.68 0.79
CA MET A 183 12.65 -11.15 -0.46
C MET A 183 13.57 -10.97 -1.68
N ALA A 184 14.53 -10.05 -1.64
CA ALA A 184 15.39 -9.70 -2.76
C ALA A 184 16.09 -10.88 -3.46
N PRO A 185 16.56 -11.93 -2.76
CA PRO A 185 17.21 -13.08 -3.40
C PRO A 185 16.25 -13.98 -4.18
N PHE A 186 14.95 -13.91 -3.90
CA PHE A 186 13.94 -14.85 -4.40
C PHE A 186 12.89 -14.19 -5.30
N VAL A 187 12.82 -12.85 -5.29
CA VAL A 187 11.81 -12.09 -6.02
C VAL A 187 12.52 -11.08 -6.90
N ALA A 188 12.36 -11.22 -8.22
CA ALA A 188 12.89 -10.26 -9.19
C ALA A 188 12.38 -8.84 -8.95
N GLY A 189 13.18 -7.83 -9.29
CA GLY A 189 12.85 -6.42 -9.05
C GLY A 189 11.46 -6.01 -9.54
N LEU A 190 11.06 -6.42 -10.75
CA LEU A 190 9.72 -6.13 -11.30
C LEU A 190 8.58 -6.63 -10.39
N LYS A 191 8.73 -7.82 -9.79
CA LYS A 191 7.75 -8.39 -8.86
C LYS A 191 7.81 -7.70 -7.48
N ARG A 192 8.99 -7.24 -7.05
CA ARG A 192 9.10 -6.41 -5.83
C ARG A 192 8.46 -5.03 -6.01
N ASN A 193 8.58 -4.42 -7.19
CA ASN A 193 7.85 -3.20 -7.52
C ASN A 193 6.33 -3.41 -7.44
N TYR A 194 5.82 -4.53 -7.94
CA TYR A 194 4.41 -4.89 -7.77
C TYR A 194 3.98 -5.02 -6.30
N ILE A 195 4.85 -5.55 -5.43
CA ILE A 195 4.54 -5.76 -4.00
C ILE A 195 4.58 -4.46 -3.20
N PHE A 196 5.58 -3.61 -3.44
CA PHE A 196 5.88 -2.45 -2.60
C PHE A 196 5.53 -1.11 -3.26
N GLY A 197 5.49 -1.03 -4.58
CA GLY A 197 5.34 0.22 -5.35
C GLY A 197 4.04 0.96 -5.08
N GLY A 198 2.95 0.25 -4.78
CA GLY A 198 1.66 0.86 -4.45
C GLY A 198 1.56 1.48 -3.05
N ILE A 199 2.53 1.24 -2.17
CA ILE A 199 2.46 1.69 -0.76
C ILE A 199 2.42 3.22 -0.66
N CYS A 200 3.23 3.94 -1.45
CA CYS A 200 3.28 5.40 -1.40
C CYS A 200 1.94 6.02 -1.79
N ASN A 201 1.28 5.49 -2.83
CA ASN A 201 0.00 6.00 -3.31
C ASN A 201 -1.11 5.77 -2.28
N ILE A 202 -1.21 4.55 -1.72
CA ILE A 202 -2.19 4.24 -0.67
C ILE A 202 -1.95 5.13 0.56
N ALA A 203 -0.70 5.27 0.98
CA ALA A 203 -0.34 6.11 2.13
C ALA A 203 -0.67 7.59 1.88
N ALA A 204 -0.40 8.10 0.68
CA ALA A 204 -0.72 9.49 0.32
C ALA A 204 -2.23 9.75 0.34
N ASN A 205 -3.00 8.89 -0.33
CA ASN A 205 -4.46 9.00 -0.39
C ASN A 205 -5.10 8.87 1.00
N ALA A 206 -4.64 7.91 1.80
CA ALA A 206 -5.11 7.73 3.17
C ALA A 206 -4.76 8.95 4.05
N SER A 207 -3.55 9.49 3.94
CA SER A 207 -3.11 10.65 4.72
C SER A 207 -3.93 11.89 4.41
N ILE A 208 -4.27 12.12 3.14
CA ILE A 208 -5.09 13.28 2.74
C ILE A 208 -6.54 13.10 3.16
N LYS A 209 -7.10 11.88 3.02
CA LYS A 209 -8.46 11.56 3.50
C LYS A 209 -8.59 11.67 5.01
N ALA A 210 -7.55 11.34 5.77
CA ALA A 210 -7.57 11.41 7.23
C ALA A 210 -7.93 12.81 7.75
N LEU A 211 -7.60 13.88 7.01
CA LEU A 211 -7.97 15.25 7.41
C LEU A 211 -9.48 15.44 7.54
N ALA A 212 -10.30 14.71 6.77
CA ALA A 212 -11.76 14.79 6.84
C ALA A 212 -12.31 14.41 8.22
N ASP A 213 -11.62 13.51 8.92
CA ASP A 213 -12.00 12.99 10.23
C ASP A 213 -11.31 13.74 11.39
N MET A 214 -10.32 14.60 11.09
CA MET A 214 -9.60 15.38 12.08
C MET A 214 -10.45 16.55 12.58
N LYS A 215 -10.62 16.68 13.90
CA LYS A 215 -11.28 17.84 14.49
C LYS A 215 -10.40 19.08 14.44
N SER A 216 -9.12 18.92 14.75
CA SER A 216 -8.16 20.02 14.81
C SER A 216 -6.73 19.56 14.59
N ILE A 217 -5.89 20.45 14.07
CA ILE A 217 -4.47 20.25 13.85
C ILE A 217 -3.71 21.57 14.05
N ASN A 218 -2.60 21.54 14.80
CA ASN A 218 -1.72 22.69 14.98
C ASN A 218 -0.50 22.62 14.05
N LEU A 219 0.34 23.67 14.08
CA LEU A 219 1.57 23.76 13.29
C LEU A 219 2.51 22.55 13.51
N PHE A 220 2.64 22.09 14.75
CA PHE A 220 3.49 20.94 15.07
C PHE A 220 2.94 19.64 14.50
N GLY A 221 1.61 19.50 14.43
CA GLY A 221 0.94 18.43 13.74
C GLY A 221 1.25 18.38 12.25
N VAL A 222 1.15 19.54 11.58
CA VAL A 222 1.54 19.65 10.17
C VAL A 222 3.00 19.20 9.99
N GLN A 223 3.90 19.66 10.85
CA GLN A 223 5.31 19.24 10.79
C GLN A 223 5.48 17.73 11.07
N GLN A 224 4.73 17.14 11.99
CA GLN A 224 4.77 15.69 12.27
C GLN A 224 4.36 14.88 11.04
N ILE A 225 3.26 15.27 10.40
CA ILE A 225 2.77 14.60 9.19
C ILE A 225 3.80 14.73 8.06
N CYS A 226 4.43 15.91 7.90
CA CYS A 226 5.51 16.08 6.94
C CYS A 226 6.70 15.17 7.24
N ARG A 227 7.12 15.05 8.52
CA ARG A 227 8.21 14.13 8.92
C ARG A 227 7.87 12.66 8.67
N ASN A 228 6.65 12.25 9.00
CA ASN A 228 6.14 10.91 8.74
C ASN A 228 6.18 10.59 7.23
N SER A 229 5.75 11.54 6.40
CA SER A 229 5.78 11.45 4.94
C SER A 229 7.22 11.29 4.42
N ILE A 230 8.17 12.08 4.93
CA ILE A 230 9.59 11.99 4.56
C ILE A 230 10.19 10.63 4.96
N ALA A 231 9.92 10.14 6.17
CA ALA A 231 10.44 8.85 6.62
C ALA A 231 9.93 7.69 5.75
N LEU A 232 8.65 7.73 5.36
CA LEU A 232 8.07 6.75 4.45
C LEU A 232 8.66 6.84 3.04
N GLU A 233 8.86 8.06 2.53
CA GLU A 233 9.51 8.32 1.24
C GLU A 233 10.91 7.70 1.20
N GLN A 234 11.73 7.98 2.22
CA GLN A 234 13.09 7.46 2.30
C GLN A 234 13.12 5.93 2.32
N ALA A 235 12.20 5.30 3.05
CA ALA A 235 12.13 3.84 3.12
C ALA A 235 11.73 3.19 1.78
N LEU A 236 10.79 3.79 1.05
CA LEU A 236 10.33 3.29 -0.23
C LEU A 236 11.32 3.59 -1.36
N ALA A 237 11.89 4.79 -1.41
CA ALA A 237 12.91 5.18 -2.39
C ALA A 237 14.22 4.39 -2.23
N ALA A 238 14.46 3.81 -1.05
CA ALA A 238 15.60 2.91 -0.84
C ALA A 238 15.45 1.55 -1.55
N ILE A 239 14.24 1.16 -1.97
CA ILE A 239 13.99 -0.09 -2.68
C ILE A 239 14.37 0.09 -4.16
N PRO A 240 15.42 -0.57 -4.69
CA PRO A 240 15.98 -0.25 -6.01
C PRO A 240 15.03 -0.47 -7.20
N SER A 241 14.00 -1.28 -7.02
CA SER A 241 13.03 -1.60 -8.07
C SER A 241 11.83 -0.66 -8.14
N ILE A 242 11.68 0.25 -7.17
CA ILE A 242 10.57 1.20 -7.11
C ILE A 242 10.97 2.51 -7.81
N ASP A 243 10.00 3.12 -8.48
CA ASP A 243 10.16 4.45 -9.06
C ASP A 243 10.22 5.52 -7.94
N SER A 244 11.43 6.01 -7.68
CA SER A 244 11.66 7.01 -6.63
C SER A 244 11.03 8.37 -6.95
N GLU A 245 10.91 8.74 -8.23
CA GLU A 245 10.28 10.00 -8.62
C GLU A 245 8.77 9.94 -8.37
N ALA A 246 8.14 8.81 -8.70
CA ALA A 246 6.73 8.59 -8.40
C ALA A 246 6.44 8.60 -6.89
N VAL A 247 7.29 7.94 -6.09
CA VAL A 247 7.20 7.95 -4.61
C VAL A 247 7.30 9.38 -4.08
N GLN A 248 8.31 10.13 -4.53
CA GLN A 248 8.52 11.51 -4.13
C GLN A 248 7.30 12.36 -4.49
N LEU A 249 6.82 12.31 -5.74
CA LEU A 249 5.66 13.09 -6.20
C LEU A 249 4.42 12.84 -5.34
N ARG A 250 4.13 11.57 -5.01
CA ARG A 250 2.97 11.17 -4.20
C ARG A 250 3.07 11.69 -2.76
N LEU A 251 4.25 11.63 -2.16
CA LEU A 251 4.47 12.04 -0.77
C LEU A 251 4.70 13.55 -0.61
N ASP A 252 5.24 14.23 -1.63
CA ASP A 252 5.24 15.69 -1.77
C ASP A 252 3.81 16.25 -1.85
N ARG A 253 2.88 15.55 -2.52
CA ARG A 253 1.46 15.94 -2.53
C ARG A 253 0.88 16.00 -1.12
N VAL A 254 1.20 15.04 -0.25
CA VAL A 254 0.77 15.04 1.17
C VAL A 254 1.33 16.25 1.89
N ARG A 255 2.64 16.49 1.77
CA ARG A 255 3.30 17.62 2.45
C ARG A 255 2.71 18.95 2.01
N THR A 256 2.61 19.15 0.69
CA THR A 256 1.99 20.33 0.09
C THR A 256 0.58 20.55 0.65
N TYR A 257 -0.25 19.51 0.68
CA TYR A 257 -1.62 19.58 1.20
C TYR A 257 -1.69 20.06 2.65
N TYR A 258 -0.89 19.47 3.53
CA TYR A 258 -0.89 19.83 4.95
C TYR A 258 -0.21 21.17 5.22
N GLU A 259 0.79 21.56 4.43
CA GLU A 259 1.47 22.86 4.56
C GLU A 259 0.55 24.05 4.22
N LEU A 260 -0.50 23.85 3.42
CA LEU A 260 -1.55 24.85 3.22
C LEU A 260 -2.22 25.25 4.55
N LEU A 261 -2.24 24.35 5.54
CA LEU A 261 -2.73 24.64 6.89
C LEU A 261 -1.78 25.52 7.70
N ASN A 262 -0.66 26.01 7.15
CA ASN A 262 0.17 27.02 7.79
C ASN A 262 -0.17 28.44 7.31
N MET A 263 -1.01 28.58 6.27
CA MET A 263 -1.42 29.87 5.75
C MET A 263 -2.51 30.52 6.63
N PRO A 264 -2.58 31.86 6.65
CA PRO A 264 -3.78 32.59 7.08
C PRO A 264 -5.01 32.17 6.28
N TYR A 265 -6.19 32.32 6.86
CA TYR A 265 -7.42 31.79 6.26
C TYR A 265 -7.74 32.46 4.91
N GLU A 266 -7.52 33.77 4.80
CA GLU A 266 -7.74 34.55 3.58
C GLU A 266 -6.76 34.15 2.47
N ALA A 267 -5.50 33.88 2.83
CA ALA A 267 -4.49 33.42 1.90
C ALA A 267 -4.81 32.02 1.39
N LEU A 268 -5.30 31.13 2.26
CA LEU A 268 -5.79 29.81 1.86
C LEU A 268 -6.97 29.92 0.91
N LEU A 269 -7.94 30.79 1.17
CA LEU A 269 -9.07 31.03 0.26
C LEU A 269 -8.62 31.55 -1.12
N ALA A 270 -7.66 32.46 -1.15
CA ALA A 270 -7.09 32.95 -2.41
C ALA A 270 -6.36 31.82 -3.17
N PHE A 271 -5.57 31.01 -2.47
CA PHE A 271 -4.87 29.86 -3.04
C PHE A 271 -5.84 28.87 -3.69
N VAL A 272 -6.95 28.52 -3.01
CA VAL A 272 -7.96 27.59 -3.55
C VAL A 272 -8.55 28.11 -4.86
N ARG A 273 -8.80 29.42 -4.97
CA ARG A 273 -9.32 30.05 -6.20
C ARG A 273 -8.31 30.07 -7.34
N GLU A 274 -7.03 30.20 -7.03
CA GLU A 274 -5.97 30.25 -8.05
C GLU A 274 -5.53 28.85 -8.50
N HIS A 275 -5.77 27.82 -7.70
CA HIS A 275 -5.27 26.46 -7.90
C HIS A 275 -6.38 25.39 -7.88
N GLU A 276 -7.46 25.61 -8.62
CA GLU A 276 -8.65 24.73 -8.64
C GLU A 276 -8.35 23.25 -8.95
N HIS A 277 -7.29 22.95 -9.71
CA HIS A 277 -6.95 21.60 -10.15
C HIS A 277 -5.88 20.88 -9.32
N LEU A 278 -5.31 21.53 -8.29
CA LEU A 278 -4.25 20.92 -7.49
C LEU A 278 -4.79 19.88 -6.50
N PHE A 279 -5.97 20.15 -5.93
CA PHE A 279 -6.71 19.24 -5.05
C PHE A 279 -8.19 19.21 -5.43
N THR A 280 -8.89 18.15 -5.05
CA THR A 280 -10.33 18.02 -5.28
C THR A 280 -11.12 18.99 -4.41
N ALA A 281 -12.36 19.29 -4.82
CA ALA A 281 -13.27 20.14 -4.02
C ALA A 281 -13.48 19.59 -2.60
N ALA A 282 -13.56 18.27 -2.43
CA ALA A 282 -13.69 17.64 -1.12
C ALA A 282 -12.44 17.84 -0.25
N GLU A 283 -11.25 17.67 -0.84
CA GLU A 283 -9.97 17.91 -0.17
C GLU A 283 -9.84 19.39 0.25
N TYR A 284 -10.19 20.34 -0.62
CA TYR A 284 -10.19 21.76 -0.25
C TYR A 284 -11.22 22.10 0.83
N THR A 285 -12.39 21.47 0.77
CA THR A 285 -13.41 21.60 1.80
C THR A 285 -12.88 21.15 3.16
N ASN A 286 -12.12 20.07 3.23
CA ASN A 286 -11.54 19.58 4.48
C ASN A 286 -10.50 20.57 5.04
N LEU A 287 -9.64 21.16 4.20
CA LEU A 287 -8.67 22.18 4.61
C LEU A 287 -9.32 23.43 5.22
N LEU A 288 -10.48 23.84 4.67
CA LEU A 288 -11.21 25.02 5.14
C LEU A 288 -12.06 24.74 6.39
N LYS A 289 -12.43 23.47 6.62
CA LYS A 289 -13.26 23.05 7.77
C LYS A 289 -12.45 22.69 9.01
N VAL A 290 -11.27 22.11 8.84
CA VAL A 290 -10.45 21.65 9.98
C VAL A 290 -10.07 22.83 10.88
N GLN A 291 -10.16 22.65 12.19
CA GLN A 291 -9.80 23.70 13.13
C GLN A 291 -8.28 23.80 13.25
N VAL A 292 -7.71 24.97 12.94
CA VAL A 292 -6.30 25.28 13.23
C VAL A 292 -6.24 26.30 14.37
N PRO A 293 -5.74 25.91 15.56
CA PRO A 293 -5.65 26.82 16.70
C PRO A 293 -4.89 28.11 16.36
N GLY A 294 -5.45 29.26 16.73
CA GLY A 294 -4.85 30.57 16.45
C GLY A 294 -5.08 31.11 15.03
N ARG A 295 -5.71 30.33 14.13
CA ARG A 295 -6.16 30.84 12.83
C ARG A 295 -7.44 31.65 13.01
N GLU A 296 -7.41 32.94 12.66
CA GLU A 296 -8.62 33.76 12.57
C GLU A 296 -9.46 33.32 11.36
N ILE A 297 -10.75 33.08 11.58
CA ILE A 297 -11.71 32.72 10.53
C ILE A 297 -12.73 33.87 10.44
N PRO A 298 -12.81 34.58 9.30
CA PRO A 298 -13.79 35.64 9.09
C PRO A 298 -15.24 35.18 9.28
N ALA A 299 -16.13 36.06 9.72
CA ALA A 299 -17.53 35.70 9.95
C ALA A 299 -18.31 35.31 8.67
N ASP A 300 -17.86 35.82 7.52
CA ASP A 300 -18.37 35.54 6.16
C ASP A 300 -17.67 34.35 5.49
N ALA A 301 -16.76 33.67 6.20
CA ALA A 301 -16.01 32.54 5.69
C ALA A 301 -16.90 31.41 5.16
N GLN A 302 -18.02 31.11 5.83
CA GLN A 302 -18.94 30.05 5.41
C GLN A 302 -19.62 30.37 4.08
N ASP A 303 -20.00 31.63 3.86
CA ASP A 303 -20.61 32.08 2.61
C ASP A 303 -19.58 32.09 1.47
N CYS A 304 -18.34 32.47 1.75
CA CYS A 304 -17.24 32.42 0.78
C CYS A 304 -16.90 30.98 0.37
N VAL A 305 -16.86 30.05 1.32
CA VAL A 305 -16.62 28.62 1.06
C VAL A 305 -17.74 28.03 0.21
N ALA A 306 -19.00 28.36 0.52
CA ALA A 306 -20.15 27.91 -0.25
C ALA A 306 -20.13 28.42 -1.70
N GLN A 307 -19.73 29.67 -1.93
CA GLN A 307 -19.59 30.21 -3.29
C GLN A 307 -18.50 29.49 -4.09
N ILE A 308 -17.32 29.31 -3.51
CA ILE A 308 -16.17 28.67 -4.20
C ILE A 308 -16.48 27.21 -4.57
N LEU A 309 -17.13 26.46 -3.70
CA LEU A 309 -17.43 25.04 -3.93
C LEU A 309 -18.68 24.80 -4.82
N SER A 310 -19.44 25.86 -5.12
CA SER A 310 -20.60 25.82 -6.03
C SER A 310 -20.29 26.28 -7.46
N SER A 311 -19.06 26.75 -7.68
CA SER A 311 -18.51 27.22 -8.96
C SER A 311 -17.93 26.04 -9.74
#